data_AF-A0A656G6P9-F1
#
_entry.id   AF-A0A656G6P9-F1
#
_cell.length_a   1.000
_cell.length_b   1.000
_cell.length_c   1.000
_cell.angle_alpha   90.00
_cell.angle_beta   90.00
_cell.angle_gamma   90.00
#
_symmetry.space_group_name_H-M   'P 1'
#
loop_
_entity.id
_entity.type
_entity.pdbx_description
1 polymer ?
#
loop_
_entity_poly.entity_id
_entity_poly.type
_entity_poly.pdbx_seq_one_letter_code
_entity_poly.pdbx_strand_id
1 'polypeptide(L)' 'MKNPFEKLVEHFGSQNATATALGVKQGTVSGWVRGIHGMAAEVAMRAELATKGAIKARELRPSIPDQAA' A
#
# COMPACT_ATOMS: atom_id res chain seq x y z
N MET A 1 14.49 0.20 -9.92
CA MET A 1 13.34 1.08 -9.56
C MET A 1 12.50 0.32 -8.54
N LYS A 2 12.24 0.88 -7.36
CA LYS A 2 11.38 0.22 -6.37
C LYS A 2 9.91 0.49 -6.68
N ASN A 3 9.10 -0.55 -6.73
CA ASN A 3 7.67 -0.38 -6.97
C ASN A 3 6.99 0.28 -5.74
N PRO A 4 5.80 0.89 -5.89
CA PRO A 4 5.11 1.54 -4.78
C PRO A 4 4.89 0.65 -3.55
N PHE A 5 4.73 -0.66 -3.75
CA PHE A 5 4.57 -1.63 -2.67
C PHE A 5 5.87 -1.90 -1.91
N GLU A 6 7.02 -1.92 -2.59
CA GLU A 6 8.33 -2.03 -1.94
C GLU A 6 8.63 -0.79 -1.08
N LYS A 7 8.29 0.42 -1.57
CA LYS A 7 8.38 1.65 -0.76
C LYS A 7 7.49 1.58 0.48
N LEU A 8 6.29 1.04 0.34
CA LEU A 8 5.36 0.85 1.46
C LEU A 8 5.92 -0.11 2.50
N VAL A 9 6.50 -1.23 2.05
CA VAL A 9 7.17 -2.20 2.92
C VAL A 9 8.36 -1.58 3.64
N GLU A 10 9.15 -0.76 2.96
CA GLU A 10 10.27 -0.04 3.57
C GLU A 10 9.83 0.99 4.60
N HIS A 11 8.74 1.71 4.34
CA HIS A 11 8.18 2.67 5.29
C HIS A 11 7.80 2.00 6.62
N PHE A 12 7.19 0.81 6.57
CA PHE A 12 6.83 0.04 7.77
C PHE A 12 7.96 -0.90 8.25
N GLY A 13 9.05 -1.01 7.52
CA GLY A 13 10.22 -1.86 7.82
C GLY A 13 10.10 -3.34 7.45
N SER A 14 8.89 -3.90 7.28
CA SER A 14 8.72 -5.29 6.81
C SER A 14 7.33 -5.55 6.23
N GLN A 15 7.18 -6.67 5.50
CA GLN A 15 5.87 -7.09 4.99
C GLN A 15 4.89 -7.44 6.12
N ASN A 16 5.38 -8.02 7.23
CA ASN A 16 4.56 -8.28 8.42
C ASN A 16 4.08 -6.97 9.06
N ALA A 17 4.98 -6.01 9.28
CA ALA A 17 4.62 -4.71 9.85
C ALA A 17 3.63 -3.95 8.96
N THR A 18 3.81 -4.00 7.64
CA THR A 18 2.86 -3.45 6.66
C THR A 18 1.51 -4.12 6.78
N ALA A 19 1.47 -5.45 6.87
CA ALA A 19 0.24 -6.20 6.98
C ALA A 19 -0.54 -5.83 8.25
N THR A 20 0.15 -5.74 9.39
CA THR A 20 -0.42 -5.29 10.67
C THR A 20 -0.94 -3.87 10.58
N ALA A 21 -0.16 -2.94 10.01
CA ALA A 21 -0.55 -1.53 9.89
C ALA A 21 -1.79 -1.33 9.01
N LEU A 22 -1.99 -2.17 7.99
CA LEU A 22 -3.11 -2.06 7.04
C LEU A 22 -4.29 -2.99 7.35
N GLY A 23 -4.16 -3.86 8.36
CA GLY A 23 -5.17 -4.84 8.74
C GLY A 23 -5.38 -5.94 7.68
N VAL A 24 -4.31 -6.41 7.05
CA VAL A 24 -4.33 -7.49 6.05
C VAL A 24 -3.41 -8.64 6.44
N LYS A 25 -3.41 -9.74 5.67
CA LYS A 25 -2.45 -10.84 5.85
C LYS A 25 -1.12 -10.50 5.16
N GLN A 26 0.02 -10.94 5.71
CA GLN A 26 1.32 -10.72 5.07
C GLN A 26 1.42 -11.34 3.67
N GLY A 27 0.77 -12.49 3.43
CA GLY A 27 0.67 -13.07 2.08
C GLY A 27 0.05 -12.12 1.05
N THR A 28 -0.90 -11.27 1.47
CA THR A 28 -1.48 -10.22 0.61
C THR A 28 -0.42 -9.17 0.25
N VAL A 29 0.41 -8.77 1.22
CA VAL A 29 1.52 -7.83 0.98
C VAL A 29 2.56 -8.44 0.02
N SER A 30 2.91 -9.71 0.23
CA SER A 30 3.80 -10.46 -0.67
C SER A 30 3.25 -10.50 -2.10
N GLY A 31 1.95 -10.72 -2.26
CA GLY A 31 1.27 -10.70 -3.56
C GLY A 31 1.39 -9.35 -4.27
N TRP A 32 1.30 -8.23 -3.55
CA TRP A 32 1.51 -6.89 -4.13
C TRP A 32 2.95 -6.67 -4.57
N VAL A 33 3.93 -6.98 -3.70
CA VAL A 33 5.36 -6.79 -4.00
C VAL A 33 5.77 -7.60 -5.23
N ARG A 34 5.25 -8.82 -5.38
CA ARG A 34 5.50 -9.73 -6.50
C ARG A 34 4.65 -9.44 -7.75
N GLY A 35 3.72 -8.48 -7.68
CA GLY A 35 2.83 -8.12 -8.80
C GLY A 35 1.78 -9.19 -9.14
N ILE A 36 1.44 -10.08 -8.20
CA ILE A 36 0.45 -11.14 -8.42
C ILE A 36 -0.97 -10.57 -8.50
N HIS A 37 -1.29 -9.61 -7.64
CA HIS A 37 -2.58 -8.94 -7.60
C HIS A 37 -2.42 -7.50 -7.12
N GLY A 38 -3.41 -6.65 -7.43
CA GLY A 38 -3.44 -5.26 -6.98
C GLY A 38 -3.91 -5.09 -5.53
N MET A 39 -3.90 -3.83 -5.07
CA MET A 39 -4.44 -3.42 -3.78
C MET A 39 -5.90 -2.95 -3.92
N ALA A 40 -6.75 -3.27 -2.94
CA ALA A 40 -8.12 -2.75 -2.88
C ALA A 40 -8.11 -1.23 -2.59
N ALA A 41 -9.10 -0.49 -3.11
CA ALA A 41 -9.15 0.97 -2.93
C ALA A 41 -9.18 1.39 -1.45
N GLU A 42 -9.98 0.69 -0.63
CA GLU A 42 -10.05 0.91 0.81
C GLU A 42 -8.68 0.72 1.50
N VAL A 43 -7.92 -0.32 1.11
CA VAL A 43 -6.60 -0.59 1.69
C VAL A 43 -5.58 0.46 1.24
N ALA A 44 -5.68 0.97 0.02
CA ALA A 44 -4.83 2.05 -0.47
C ALA A 44 -5.08 3.36 0.29
N MET A 45 -6.35 3.69 0.59
CA MET A 45 -6.69 4.84 1.43
C MET A 45 -6.15 4.68 2.86
N ARG A 46 -6.29 3.49 3.46
CA ARG A 46 -5.69 3.20 4.78
C ARG A 46 -4.18 3.36 4.78
N ALA A 47 -3.51 2.93 3.70
CA ALA A 47 -2.07 3.08 3.55
C ALA A 47 -1.64 4.54 3.49
N GLU A 48 -2.38 5.39 2.77
CA GLU A 48 -2.10 6.83 2.76
C GLU A 48 -2.25 7.45 4.16
N LEU A 49 -3.33 7.12 4.87
CA LEU A 49 -3.55 7.59 6.24
C LEU A 49 -2.46 7.10 7.21
N ALA A 50 -2.12 5.82 7.16
CA ALA A 50 -1.12 5.20 8.02
C ALA A 50 0.30 5.74 7.78
N THR A 51 0.61 6.12 6.54
CA THR A 51 1.88 6.75 6.15
C THR A 51 1.86 8.27 6.27
N LYS A 52 0.76 8.85 6.79
CA LYS A 52 0.55 10.31 6.90
C LYS A 52 0.77 11.05 5.58
N GLY A 53 0.34 10.45 4.47
CA GLY A 53 0.46 11.02 3.13
C GLY A 53 1.82 10.83 2.46
N ALA A 54 2.78 10.14 3.08
CA ALA A 54 4.09 9.88 2.47
C ALA A 54 3.99 8.95 1.25
N ILE A 55 2.97 8.08 1.21
CA ILE A 55 2.65 7.25 0.05
C ILE A 55 1.18 7.48 -0.29
N LYS A 56 0.91 7.98 -1.50
CA LYS A 56 -0.45 8.30 -1.92
C LYS A 56 -1.23 7.06 -2.33
N ALA A 57 -2.53 7.02 -2.03
CA ALA A 57 -3.39 5.89 -2.41
C ALA A 57 -3.35 5.62 -3.92
N ARG A 58 -3.25 6.68 -4.73
CA ARG A 58 -3.12 6.59 -6.20
C ARG A 58 -1.82 5.93 -6.67
N GLU A 59 -0.74 6.01 -5.89
CA GLU A 59 0.51 5.31 -6.22
C GLU A 59 0.36 3.80 -6.06
N LEU A 60 -0.45 3.38 -5.08
CA LEU A 60 -0.73 1.97 -4.81
C LEU A 60 -1.87 1.43 -5.69
N ARG A 61 -2.78 2.31 -6.12
CA ARG A 61 -3.89 1.98 -7.02
C ARG A 61 -4.20 3.18 -7.94
N PRO A 62 -3.65 3.20 -9.17
CA PRO A 62 -3.83 4.30 -10.11
C PRO A 62 -5.29 4.55 -10.55
N SER A 63 -6.18 3.57 -10.35
CA SER A 63 -7.60 3.70 -10.70
C SER A 63 -8.40 4.56 -9.70
N ILE A 64 -7.80 5.00 -8.59
CA ILE A 64 -8.47 5.88 -7.62
C ILE A 64 -8.47 7.29 -8.21
N PRO A 65 -9.65 7.93 -8.40
CA PRO A 65 -9.72 9.32 -8.84
C PRO A 65 -8.97 10.24 -7.88
N ASP A 66 -8.36 11.32 -8.38
CA ASP A 66 -7.89 12.41 -7.51
C ASP A 66 -9.13 13.01 -6.82
N GLN A 67 -9.43 12.57 -5.59
CA GLN A 67 -10.37 13.29 -4.75
C GLN A 67 -9.68 14.57 -4.30
N ALA A 68 -9.88 15.64 -5.08
CA ALA A 68 -9.76 17.00 -4.58
C ALA A 68 -10.73 17.12 -3.38
N ALA A 69 -10.16 17.41 -2.22
CA ALA A 69 -10.92 17.94 -1.09
C ALA A 69 -11.54 19.28 -1.48
#